data_AF-A0A100WJ75-F1
#
_entry.id   AF-A0A100WJ75-F1
#
_cell.length_a   1.000
_cell.length_b   1.000
_cell.length_c   1.000
_cell.angle_alpha   90.00
_cell.angle_beta   90.00
_cell.angle_gamma   90.00
#
_symmetry.space_group_name_H-M   'P 1'
#
loop_
_entity.id
_entity.type
_entity.pdbx_description
1 polymer ?
#
loop_
_entity_poly.entity_id
_entity_poly.type
_entity_poly.pdbx_seq_one_letter_code
_entity_poly.pdbx_strand_id
1 'polypeptide(L)'
;MNLAQLPAALIDTASAGAAQGVTYLADITDPTSDGILINLVNIGLSALMVIVALVGGWYAFKAWSDAKGGASSVKAIRDVAFGVLVIEAFLGGIMFIANYGSGIVDSLT
;
A
#
# COMPACT_ATOMS: atom_id res chain seq x y z
N MET A 1 11.22 -5.56 57.85
CA MET A 1 9.87 -5.18 57.38
C MET A 1 9.39 -6.31 56.48
N ASN A 2 8.32 -7.01 56.89
CA ASN A 2 7.86 -8.24 56.26
C ASN A 2 7.09 -7.91 54.97
N LEU A 3 7.51 -8.46 53.82
CA LEU A 3 6.88 -8.23 52.50
C LEU A 3 5.42 -8.71 52.44
N ALA A 4 4.95 -9.48 53.43
CA ALA A 4 3.60 -10.01 53.52
C ALA A 4 2.53 -9.00 54.01
N GLN A 5 2.87 -7.74 54.27
CA GLN A 5 1.93 -6.71 54.77
C GLN A 5 1.69 -5.54 53.81
N LEU A 6 2.12 -5.65 52.54
CA LEU A 6 1.79 -4.61 51.55
C LEU A 6 0.29 -4.71 51.20
N PRO A 7 -0.47 -3.59 51.27
CA PRO A 7 -1.89 -3.60 50.93
C PRO A 7 -2.07 -4.06 49.49
N ALA A 8 -2.99 -5.00 49.25
CA ALA A 8 -3.25 -5.61 47.94
C ALA A 8 -3.44 -4.56 46.81
N ALA A 9 -3.94 -3.37 47.16
CA ALA A 9 -4.08 -2.24 46.25
C ALA A 9 -2.74 -1.80 45.60
N LEU A 10 -1.63 -1.80 46.36
CA LEU A 10 -0.31 -1.42 45.82
C LEU A 10 0.28 -2.49 44.89
N ILE A 11 -0.07 -3.76 45.09
CA ILE A 11 0.36 -4.87 44.21
C ILE A 11 -0.41 -4.80 42.89
N ASP A 12 -1.69 -4.48 42.94
CA ASP A 12 -2.55 -4.33 41.76
C ASP A 12 -2.13 -3.12 40.91
N THR A 13 -1.82 -1.98 41.54
CA THR A 13 -1.35 -0.78 40.80
C THR A 13 0.01 -0.99 40.14
N ALA A 14 0.91 -1.74 40.79
CA ALA A 14 2.22 -2.09 40.22
C ALA A 14 2.08 -3.05 39.01
N SER A 15 1.13 -4.00 39.09
CA SER A 15 0.83 -4.90 37.97
C SER A 15 0.11 -4.21 36.82
N ALA A 16 -0.77 -3.24 37.11
CA ALA A 16 -1.46 -2.44 36.11
C ALA A 16 -0.51 -1.49 35.35
N GLY A 17 0.42 -0.84 36.05
CA GLY A 17 1.45 0.00 35.42
C GLY A 17 2.46 -0.80 34.59
N ALA A 18 2.81 -2.01 35.03
CA ALA A 18 3.64 -2.93 34.26
C ALA A 18 2.90 -3.49 33.03
N ALA A 19 1.61 -3.83 33.16
CA ALA A 19 0.78 -4.27 32.05
C ALA A 19 0.58 -3.16 31.01
N GLN A 20 0.32 -1.91 31.44
CA GLN A 20 0.29 -0.76 30.54
C GLN A 20 1.63 -0.54 29.86
N GLY A 21 2.75 -0.62 30.59
CA GLY A 21 4.09 -0.50 29.99
C GLY A 21 4.36 -1.58 28.93
N VAL A 22 3.97 -2.83 29.19
CA VAL A 22 4.08 -3.95 28.24
C VAL A 22 3.17 -3.77 27.04
N THR A 23 1.93 -3.30 27.22
CA THR A 23 1.03 -2.98 26.11
C THR A 23 1.57 -1.82 25.26
N TYR A 24 2.11 -0.76 25.87
CA TYR A 24 2.75 0.34 25.15
C TYR A 24 4.01 -0.11 24.41
N LEU A 25 4.84 -0.97 25.01
CA LEU A 25 6.01 -1.55 24.36
C LEU A 25 5.62 -2.49 23.22
N ALA A 26 4.55 -3.27 23.38
CA ALA A 26 4.01 -4.13 22.34
C ALA A 26 3.42 -3.33 21.18
N ASP A 27 2.77 -2.18 21.46
CA ASP A 27 2.21 -1.27 20.45
C ASP A 27 3.33 -0.54 19.67
N ILE A 28 4.37 -0.06 20.35
CA ILE A 28 5.56 0.55 19.72
C ILE A 28 6.36 -0.48 18.90
N THR A 29 6.24 -1.76 19.22
CA THR A 29 6.99 -2.85 18.55
C THR A 29 6.11 -3.66 17.60
N ASP A 30 4.87 -3.25 17.32
CA ASP A 30 4.01 -3.96 16.37
C ASP A 30 4.27 -3.47 14.93
N PRO A 31 5.08 -4.19 14.12
CA PRO A 31 5.36 -3.80 12.74
C PRO A 31 4.09 -3.81 11.86
N THR A 32 3.01 -4.47 12.30
CA THR A 32 1.72 -4.49 11.60
C THR A 32 0.93 -3.18 11.78
N SER A 33 1.21 -2.42 12.84
CA SER A 33 0.60 -1.11 13.13
C SER A 33 1.24 0.02 12.32
N ASP A 34 2.53 -0.09 11.99
CA ASP A 34 3.34 0.94 11.30
C ASP A 34 3.11 1.06 9.77
N GLY A 35 2.05 0.44 9.24
CA GLY A 35 1.71 0.56 7.81
C GLY A 35 2.66 -0.18 6.86
N ILE A 36 3.51 -1.09 7.36
CA ILE A 36 4.41 -1.89 6.52
C ILE A 36 3.64 -2.70 5.47
N LEU A 37 2.45 -3.19 5.83
CA LEU A 37 1.58 -3.93 4.93
C LEU A 37 1.07 -3.04 3.79
N ILE A 38 0.71 -1.79 4.10
CA ILE A 38 0.27 -0.80 3.11
C ILE A 38 1.43 -0.44 2.18
N ASN A 39 2.64 -0.27 2.71
CA ASN A 39 3.84 -0.01 1.91
C ASN A 39 4.16 -1.16 0.95
N LEU A 40 4.12 -2.42 1.41
CA LEU A 40 4.31 -3.58 0.52
C LEU A 40 3.22 -3.65 -0.56
N VAL A 41 1.97 -3.39 -0.20
CA VAL A 41 0.84 -3.37 -1.15
C VAL A 41 1.04 -2.26 -2.19
N ASN A 42 1.45 -1.06 -1.79
CA ASN A 42 1.74 0.05 -2.71
C ASN A 42 2.89 -0.28 -3.67
N ILE A 43 3.96 -0.91 -3.17
CA ILE A 43 5.08 -1.37 -4.02
C ILE A 43 4.59 -2.42 -5.02
N GLY A 44 3.79 -3.39 -4.56
CA GLY A 44 3.20 -4.41 -5.42
C GLY A 44 2.30 -3.82 -6.51
N LEU A 45 1.42 -2.89 -6.15
CA LEU A 45 0.53 -2.19 -7.09
C LEU A 45 1.32 -1.34 -8.08
N SER A 46 2.35 -0.63 -7.63
CA SER A 46 3.23 0.17 -8.50
C SER A 46 3.97 -0.71 -9.50
N ALA A 47 4.50 -1.86 -9.07
CA ALA A 47 5.13 -2.83 -9.96
C ALA A 47 4.15 -3.39 -10.99
N LEU A 48 2.91 -3.68 -10.58
CA LEU A 48 1.85 -4.12 -11.50
C LEU A 48 1.51 -3.06 -12.54
N MET A 49 1.42 -1.78 -12.17
CA MET A 49 1.19 -0.70 -13.12
C MET A 49 2.30 -0.63 -14.18
N VAL A 50 3.57 -0.73 -13.78
CA VAL A 50 4.69 -0.77 -14.72
C VAL A 50 4.59 -1.97 -15.66
N ILE A 51 4.23 -3.15 -15.16
CA ILE A 51 4.04 -4.35 -16.00
C ILE A 51 2.91 -4.13 -17.01
N VAL A 52 1.79 -3.55 -16.60
CA VAL A 52 0.66 -3.25 -17.49
C VAL A 52 1.09 -2.29 -18.60
N ALA A 53 1.85 -1.24 -18.28
CA ALA A 53 2.38 -0.31 -19.26
C ALA A 53 3.35 -0.99 -20.25
N LEU A 54 4.26 -1.84 -19.76
CA LEU A 54 5.22 -2.56 -20.61
C LEU A 54 4.51 -3.56 -21.54
N VAL A 55 3.58 -4.34 -21.01
CA VAL A 55 2.81 -5.32 -21.78
C VAL A 55 1.93 -4.62 -22.81
N GLY A 56 1.23 -3.54 -22.42
CA GLY A 56 0.44 -2.72 -23.32
C GLY A 56 1.28 -2.08 -24.43
N GLY A 57 2.44 -1.53 -24.08
CA GLY A 57 3.41 -0.99 -25.04
C GLY A 57 3.89 -2.05 -26.04
N TRP A 58 4.15 -3.27 -25.58
CA TRP A 58 4.51 -4.39 -26.45
C TRP A 58 3.39 -4.77 -27.41
N TYR A 59 2.13 -4.86 -26.95
CA TYR A 59 0.99 -5.11 -27.82
C TYR A 59 0.76 -4.00 -28.85
N ALA A 60 0.90 -2.74 -28.42
CA ALA A 60 0.80 -1.59 -29.31
C ALA A 60 1.90 -1.61 -30.39
N PHE A 61 3.15 -1.91 -30.00
CA PHE A 61 4.28 -2.01 -30.92
C PHE A 61 4.11 -3.18 -31.90
N LYS A 62 3.57 -4.31 -31.44
CA LYS A 62 3.25 -5.46 -32.28
C LYS A 62 2.17 -5.11 -33.31
N ALA A 63 1.07 -4.49 -32.87
CA ALA A 63 0.00 -4.05 -33.75
C ALA A 63 0.48 -3.02 -34.79
N TRP A 64 1.38 -2.12 -34.40
CA TRP A 64 2.04 -1.18 -35.31
C TRP A 64 2.93 -1.90 -36.34
N SER A 65 3.74 -2.85 -35.89
CA SER A 65 4.67 -3.60 -36.73
C SER A 65 3.94 -4.50 -37.73
N ASP A 66 2.91 -5.21 -37.30
CA ASP A 66 2.11 -6.13 -38.13
C ASP A 66 1.40 -5.39 -39.27
N ALA A 67 0.91 -4.18 -38.99
CA ALA A 67 0.28 -3.31 -39.97
C ALA A 67 1.27 -2.38 -40.71
N LYS A 68 2.59 -2.56 -40.50
CA LYS A 68 3.66 -1.74 -41.10
C LYS A 68 3.46 -0.23 -40.92
N GLY A 69 2.89 0.19 -39.80
CA GLY A 69 2.57 1.58 -39.51
C GLY A 69 1.43 2.18 -40.34
N GLY A 70 0.63 1.35 -41.01
CA GLY A 70 -0.56 1.81 -41.75
C GLY A 70 -1.63 2.41 -40.83
N ALA A 71 -2.54 3.22 -41.38
CA ALA A 71 -3.59 3.91 -40.62
C ALA A 71 -4.52 2.97 -39.81
N SER A 72 -4.65 1.71 -40.24
CA SER A 72 -5.38 0.67 -39.50
C SER A 72 -4.74 0.34 -38.14
N SER A 73 -3.42 0.50 -38.01
CA SER A 73 -2.68 0.27 -36.76
C SER A 73 -3.03 1.28 -35.67
N VAL A 74 -3.35 2.53 -36.05
CA VAL A 74 -3.62 3.62 -35.11
C VAL A 74 -4.86 3.33 -34.28
N LYS A 75 -5.88 2.72 -34.88
CA LYS A 75 -7.09 2.31 -34.14
C LYS A 75 -6.75 1.23 -33.10
N ALA A 76 -5.99 0.21 -33.48
CA ALA A 76 -5.60 -0.88 -32.58
C ALA A 76 -4.69 -0.39 -31.44
N ILE A 77 -3.72 0.48 -31.74
CA ILE A 77 -2.85 1.10 -30.73
C ILE A 77 -3.67 1.91 -29.73
N ARG A 78 -4.65 2.68 -30.22
CA ARG A 78 -5.55 3.46 -29.35
C ARG A 78 -6.40 2.56 -28.46
N ASP A 79 -6.95 1.48 -28.99
CA ASP A 79 -7.75 0.54 -28.21
C ASP A 79 -6.90 -0.11 -27.09
N VAL A 80 -5.65 -0.47 -27.38
CA VAL A 80 -4.68 -0.95 -26.38
C VAL A 80 -4.36 0.13 -25.34
N ALA A 81 -4.09 1.36 -25.78
CA ALA A 81 -3.79 2.48 -24.88
C ALA A 81 -4.95 2.80 -23.94
N PHE A 82 -6.19 2.77 -24.42
CA PHE A 82 -7.37 2.91 -23.56
C PHE A 82 -7.48 1.76 -22.55
N GLY A 83 -7.21 0.52 -22.96
CA GLY A 83 -7.17 -0.61 -22.04
C GLY A 83 -6.15 -0.44 -20.92
N VAL A 84 -4.94 0.00 -21.26
CA VAL A 84 -3.87 0.32 -20.29
C VAL A 84 -4.34 1.41 -19.33
N LEU A 85 -4.86 2.53 -19.85
CA LEU A 85 -5.34 3.65 -19.03
C LEU A 85 -6.43 3.23 -18.04
N VAL A 86 -7.38 2.38 -18.46
CA VAL A 86 -8.46 1.90 -17.58
C VAL A 86 -7.89 1.05 -16.43
N ILE A 87 -6.96 0.15 -16.75
CA ILE A 87 -6.33 -0.71 -15.73
C ILE A 87 -5.47 0.13 -14.78
N GLU A 88 -4.68 1.07 -15.29
CA GLU A 88 -3.88 1.98 -14.47
C GLU A 88 -4.74 2.90 -13.61
N ALA A 89 -5.84 3.43 -14.12
CA ALA A 89 -6.77 4.22 -13.33
C ALA A 89 -7.40 3.40 -12.19
N PHE A 90 -7.70 2.12 -12.44
CA PHE A 90 -8.21 1.23 -11.40
C PHE A 90 -7.15 0.92 -10.33
N LEU A 91 -5.93 0.53 -10.73
CA LEU A 91 -4.81 0.25 -9.81
C LEU A 91 -4.40 1.50 -9.02
N GLY A 92 -4.31 2.65 -9.71
CA GLY A 92 -4.05 3.96 -9.11
C GLY A 92 -5.16 4.37 -8.15
N GLY A 93 -6.42 4.08 -8.46
CA GLY A 93 -7.56 4.29 -7.57
C GLY A 93 -7.48 3.44 -6.29
N ILE A 94 -7.06 2.18 -6.40
CA ILE A 94 -6.82 1.32 -5.23
C ILE A 94 -5.71 1.90 -4.36
N MET A 95 -4.58 2.31 -4.95
CA MET A 95 -3.52 2.98 -4.20
C MET A 95 -4.02 4.28 -3.55
N PHE A 96 -4.75 5.11 -4.29
CA PHE A 96 -5.29 6.36 -3.76
C PHE A 96 -6.16 6.12 -2.53
N ILE A 97 -7.10 5.18 -2.58
CA ILE A 97 -7.97 4.82 -1.45
C ILE A 97 -7.17 4.20 -0.30
N ALA A 98 -6.22 3.31 -0.60
CA ALA A 98 -5.39 2.68 0.42
C ALA A 98 -4.50 3.67 1.20
N ASN A 99 -4.18 4.81 0.58
CA ASN A 99 -3.41 5.89 1.21
C ASN A 99 -4.29 7.09 1.65
N TYR A 100 -5.60 7.05 1.38
CA TYR A 100 -6.55 8.08 1.79
C TYR A 100 -6.80 7.97 3.30
N GLY A 101 -6.08 8.78 4.08
CA GLY A 101 -6.12 8.78 5.55
C GLY A 101 -4.78 8.48 6.23
N SER A 102 -3.73 8.09 5.49
CA SER A 102 -2.40 7.80 6.08
C SER A 102 -1.50 9.03 6.25
N GLY A 103 -2.01 10.25 5.98
CA GLY A 103 -1.24 11.49 6.11
C GLY A 103 -0.17 11.74 5.03
N ILE A 104 0.02 10.83 4.06
CA ILE A 104 0.97 11.04 2.94
C ILE A 104 0.60 12.29 2.12
N VAL A 105 -0.69 12.58 1.97
CA VAL A 105 -1.18 13.77 1.27
C VAL A 105 -1.02 15.05 2.12
N ASP A 106 -1.06 14.93 3.45
CA ASP A 106 -0.84 16.06 4.38
C ASP A 106 0.62 16.51 4.41
N SER A 107 1.57 15.63 4.06
CA SER A 107 3.00 15.99 3.96
C SER A 107 3.38 16.81 2.71
N LEU A 108 2.40 17.07 1.83
CA LEU A 108 2.55 17.82 0.58
C LEU A 108 1.96 19.25 0.63
N THR A 109 1.44 19.67 1.78
CA THR A 109 1.06 21.06 2.11
C THR A 109 1.97 21.64 3.17
#